data_AF-A0A7V9JXB8-F1
#
_entry.id   AF-A0A7V9JXB8-F1
#
_cell.length_a   1.000
_cell.length_b   1.000
_cell.length_c   1.000
_cell.angle_alpha   90.00
_cell.angle_beta   90.00
_cell.angle_gamma   90.00
#
_symmetry.space_group_name_H-M   'P 1'
#
loop_
_entity.id
_entity.type
_entity.pdbx_description
1 polymer ?
#
loop_
_entity_poly.entity_id
_entity_poly.type
_entity_poly.pdbx_seq_one_letter_code
_entity_poly.pdbx_strand_id
1 'polypeptide(L)'
;MTDLWTSFIPRFLWAEKPAIFDARAYSDLYFNFNGNSYALTPVGDLLRNFGPIGVVIGMIIAGMFLRFAYSALIENQTITIGRATAYYMFLVSLTYEGFYSSIIIYGWRIFALVFISFVFAEFLLIAKKRM
;
A
#
# COMPACT_ATOMS: atom_id res chain seq x y z
N MET A 1 -29.21 -7.65 7.59
CA MET A 1 -28.78 -6.68 8.65
C MET A 1 -28.02 -7.37 9.78
N THR A 2 -27.34 -8.49 9.49
CA THR A 2 -26.49 -9.26 10.40
C THR A 2 -25.00 -8.96 10.17
N ASP A 3 -24.69 -8.09 9.21
CA ASP A 3 -23.47 -8.20 8.38
C ASP A 3 -22.38 -7.18 8.77
N LEU A 4 -22.73 -6.21 9.61
CA LEU A 4 -21.76 -5.27 10.21
C LEU A 4 -20.95 -5.96 11.31
N TRP A 5 -21.60 -6.84 12.08
CA TRP A 5 -20.95 -7.57 13.16
C TRP A 5 -19.97 -8.62 12.64
N THR A 6 -20.29 -9.28 11.52
CA THR A 6 -19.40 -10.26 10.87
C THR A 6 -18.15 -9.59 10.26
N SER A 7 -18.21 -8.30 9.96
CA SER A 7 -17.05 -7.52 9.48
C SER A 7 -16.00 -7.31 10.57
N PHE A 8 -16.39 -7.28 11.85
CA PHE A 8 -15.47 -7.13 12.97
C PHE A 8 -14.79 -8.42 13.40
N ILE A 9 -15.28 -9.58 12.95
CA ILE A 9 -14.69 -10.88 13.26
C ILE A 9 -13.45 -11.06 12.37
N PRO A 10 -12.23 -11.06 12.96
CA PRO A 10 -11.00 -11.26 12.22
C PRO A 10 -10.94 -12.65 11.61
N ARG A 11 -10.17 -12.79 10.53
CA ARG A 11 -10.02 -14.07 9.81
C ARG A 11 -9.35 -15.15 10.67
N PHE A 12 -8.51 -14.78 11.65
CA PHE A 12 -7.91 -15.76 12.56
C PHE A 12 -8.94 -16.39 13.52
N LEU A 13 -10.07 -15.71 13.80
CA LEU A 13 -11.19 -16.26 14.57
C LEU A 13 -12.23 -16.97 13.68
N TRP A 14 -12.23 -16.68 12.37
CA TRP A 14 -13.14 -17.27 11.40
C TRP A 14 -12.38 -17.82 10.19
N ALA A 15 -11.90 -19.06 10.33
CA ALA A 15 -11.08 -19.71 9.31
C ALA A 15 -11.82 -19.96 7.99
N GLU A 16 -13.13 -20.23 8.06
CA GLU A 16 -14.02 -20.46 6.91
C GLU A 16 -14.32 -19.18 6.09
N LYS A 17 -13.81 -18.01 6.51
CA LYS A 17 -14.12 -16.73 5.88
C LYS A 17 -13.57 -16.68 4.43
N PRO A 18 -14.35 -16.19 3.44
CA PRO A 18 -13.96 -16.17 2.03
C PRO A 18 -12.56 -15.61 1.77
N ALA A 19 -11.82 -16.19 0.82
CA ALA A 19 -10.45 -15.79 0.51
C ALA A 19 -10.35 -14.31 0.06
N ILE A 20 -9.27 -13.61 0.46
CA ILE A 20 -9.06 -12.16 0.28
C ILE A 20 -9.33 -11.67 -1.15
N PHE A 21 -9.00 -12.51 -2.13
CA PHE A 21 -9.07 -12.23 -3.57
C PHE A 21 -10.44 -12.55 -4.22
N ASP A 22 -11.36 -13.21 -3.50
CA ASP A 22 -12.70 -13.52 -4.04
C ASP A 22 -13.69 -12.40 -3.71
N ALA A 23 -13.69 -11.36 -4.55
CA ALA A 23 -14.52 -10.18 -4.35
C ALA A 23 -16.03 -10.47 -4.44
N ARG A 24 -16.44 -11.52 -5.16
CA ARG A 24 -17.86 -11.89 -5.28
C ARG A 24 -18.36 -12.63 -4.05
N ALA A 25 -17.58 -13.55 -3.50
CA ALA A 25 -17.91 -14.20 -2.23
C ALA A 25 -18.01 -13.18 -1.08
N TYR A 26 -17.21 -12.09 -1.15
CA TYR A 26 -17.33 -10.98 -0.21
C TYR A 26 -18.59 -10.13 -0.40
N SER A 27 -18.93 -9.87 -1.65
CA SER A 27 -20.15 -9.15 -2.01
C SER A 27 -21.39 -9.94 -1.54
N ASP A 28 -21.38 -11.25 -1.71
CA ASP A 28 -22.42 -12.14 -1.21
C ASP A 28 -22.48 -12.13 0.33
N LEU A 29 -21.33 -12.24 1.00
CA LEU A 29 -21.27 -12.29 2.46
C LEU A 29 -21.80 -11.02 3.15
N TYR A 30 -21.42 -9.83 2.68
CA TYR A 30 -21.74 -8.58 3.36
C TYR A 30 -22.96 -7.86 2.80
N PHE A 31 -23.32 -8.13 1.54
CA PHE A 31 -24.39 -7.42 0.85
C PHE A 31 -25.49 -8.35 0.32
N ASN A 32 -25.39 -9.67 0.52
CA ASN A 32 -26.29 -10.67 -0.04
C ASN A 32 -26.49 -10.49 -1.56
N PHE A 33 -25.42 -10.08 -2.26
CA PHE A 33 -25.46 -9.73 -3.66
C PHE A 33 -24.20 -10.24 -4.39
N ASN A 34 -24.35 -11.21 -5.30
CA ASN A 34 -23.23 -11.78 -6.06
C ASN A 34 -23.00 -11.09 -7.43
N GLY A 35 -23.88 -10.18 -7.83
CA GLY A 35 -23.83 -9.55 -9.16
C GLY A 35 -22.72 -8.52 -9.37
N ASN A 36 -22.07 -8.04 -8.30
CA ASN A 36 -21.05 -7.00 -8.36
C ASN A 36 -19.80 -7.36 -7.54
N SER A 37 -18.70 -6.68 -7.85
CA SER A 37 -17.48 -6.67 -7.04
C SER A 37 -17.32 -5.27 -6.48
N TYR A 38 -17.45 -5.11 -5.16
CA TYR A 38 -17.23 -3.82 -4.52
C TYR A 38 -15.75 -3.49 -4.43
N ALA A 39 -15.38 -2.26 -4.78
CA ALA A 39 -14.03 -1.76 -4.56
C ALA A 39 -13.74 -1.76 -3.05
N LEU A 40 -12.61 -2.35 -2.68
CA LEU A 40 -12.16 -2.42 -1.31
C LEU A 40 -11.12 -1.34 -1.06
N THR A 41 -11.13 -0.72 0.11
CA THR A 41 -10.05 0.17 0.54
C THR A 41 -9.08 -0.57 1.46
N PRO A 42 -7.82 -0.12 1.62
CA PRO A 42 -6.89 -0.67 2.59
C PRO A 42 -7.46 -0.71 4.01
N VAL A 43 -8.28 0.29 4.37
CA VAL A 43 -9.00 0.33 5.64
C VAL A 43 -10.03 -0.80 5.74
N GLY A 44 -10.85 -0.99 4.71
CA GLY A 44 -11.80 -2.11 4.66
C GLY A 44 -11.12 -3.48 4.66
N ASP A 45 -9.96 -3.59 4.01
CA ASP A 45 -9.15 -4.81 3.99
C ASP A 45 -8.55 -5.14 5.36
N LEU A 46 -8.03 -4.14 6.08
CA LEU A 46 -7.54 -4.32 7.44
C LEU A 46 -8.70 -4.69 8.39
N LEU A 47 -9.83 -3.99 8.29
CA LEU A 47 -10.99 -4.23 9.13
C LEU A 47 -11.50 -5.67 9.00
N ARG A 48 -11.69 -6.16 7.77
CA ARG A 48 -12.23 -7.51 7.55
C ARG A 48 -11.26 -8.62 7.96
N ASN A 49 -9.95 -8.39 7.91
CA ASN A 49 -8.96 -9.43 8.21
C ASN A 49 -8.54 -9.43 9.69
N PHE A 50 -8.43 -8.26 10.30
CA PHE A 50 -7.81 -8.06 11.61
C PHE A 50 -8.69 -7.26 12.59
N GLY A 51 -9.89 -6.86 12.19
CA GLY A 51 -10.80 -6.05 13.02
C GLY A 51 -10.34 -4.59 13.17
N PRO A 52 -10.99 -3.82 14.06
CA PRO A 52 -10.70 -2.40 14.25
C PRO A 52 -9.27 -2.12 14.71
N ILE A 53 -8.72 -3.00 15.56
CA ILE A 53 -7.34 -2.90 16.05
C ILE A 53 -6.35 -3.02 14.88
N GLY A 54 -6.63 -3.93 13.93
CA GLY A 54 -5.82 -4.08 12.73
C GLY A 54 -5.81 -2.85 11.82
N VAL A 55 -6.92 -2.10 11.76
CA VAL A 55 -6.97 -0.81 11.05
C VAL A 55 -5.99 0.18 11.67
N VAL A 56 -6.05 0.37 12.99
CA VAL A 56 -5.18 1.33 13.69
C VAL A 56 -3.71 0.95 13.48
N ILE A 57 -3.36 -0.31 13.75
CA ILE A 57 -1.97 -0.78 13.62
C ILE A 57 -1.49 -0.70 12.17
N GLY A 58 -2.30 -1.18 11.21
CA GLY A 58 -1.93 -1.17 9.79
C GLY A 58 -1.75 0.25 9.26
N MET A 59 -2.64 1.18 9.60
CA MET A 59 -2.51 2.57 9.15
C MET A 59 -1.33 3.29 9.80
N ILE A 60 -0.97 2.97 11.05
CA ILE A 60 0.27 3.46 11.68
C ILE A 60 1.50 2.94 10.91
N ILE A 61 1.53 1.65 10.56
CA ILE A 61 2.62 1.05 9.78
C ILE A 61 2.74 1.71 8.40
N ALA A 62 1.61 1.90 7.71
CA ALA A 62 1.59 2.62 6.44
C ALA A 62 2.12 4.05 6.61
N GLY A 63 1.68 4.77 7.64
CA GLY A 63 2.17 6.12 7.94
C GLY A 63 3.67 6.17 8.23
N MET A 64 4.21 5.21 8.99
CA MET A 64 5.66 5.08 9.24
C MET A 64 6.42 4.85 7.94
N PHE A 65 5.88 4.03 7.04
CA PHE A 65 6.48 3.78 5.72
C PHE A 65 6.52 5.05 4.85
N LEU A 66 5.45 5.84 4.85
CA LEU A 66 5.43 7.15 4.16
C LEU A 66 6.39 8.14 4.79
N ARG A 67 6.45 8.18 6.12
CA ARG A 67 7.39 9.05 6.86
C ARG A 67 8.82 8.69 6.54
N PHE A 68 9.15 7.39 6.46
CA PHE A 68 10.47 6.93 6.05
C PHE A 68 10.81 7.41 4.64
N ALA A 69 9.92 7.20 3.66
CA ALA A 69 10.13 7.65 2.29
C ALA A 69 10.31 9.18 2.18
N TYR A 70 9.49 9.95 2.92
CA TYR A 70 9.62 11.40 2.99
C TYR A 70 10.96 11.83 3.59
N SER A 71 11.37 11.20 4.70
CA SER A 71 12.64 11.54 5.37
C SER A 71 13.87 11.19 4.53
N ALA A 72 13.80 10.12 3.74
CA ALA A 72 14.90 9.69 2.88
C ALA A 72 15.06 10.58 1.64
N LEU A 73 13.95 11.09 1.08
CA LEU A 73 13.97 11.80 -0.20
C LEU A 73 13.90 13.32 -0.07
N ILE A 74 13.21 13.84 0.95
CA ILE A 74 12.84 15.27 1.05
C ILE A 74 13.41 15.91 2.33
N GLU A 75 13.14 15.33 3.49
CA GLU A 75 13.49 15.96 4.77
C GLU A 75 15.01 16.03 4.98
N ASN A 76 15.53 17.19 5.41
CA ASN A 76 16.95 17.42 5.67
C ASN A 76 17.90 17.14 4.48
N GLN A 77 17.35 17.07 3.27
CA GLN A 77 18.09 16.87 2.04
C GLN A 77 18.07 18.14 1.20
N THR A 78 19.11 18.33 0.37
CA THR A 78 19.05 19.37 -0.67
C THR A 78 17.94 19.01 -1.66
N ILE A 79 16.95 19.89 -1.78
CA ILE A 79 15.81 19.68 -2.68
C ILE A 79 16.34 19.73 -4.11
N THR A 80 16.44 18.56 -4.72
CA THR A 80 16.76 18.40 -6.14
C THR A 80 15.52 17.95 -6.89
N ILE A 81 15.38 18.39 -8.14
CA ILE A 81 14.22 18.06 -8.98
C ILE A 81 14.04 16.53 -9.06
N GLY A 82 15.12 15.77 -9.16
CA GLY A 82 15.09 14.30 -9.21
C GLY A 82 14.49 13.66 -7.96
N ARG A 83 14.88 14.09 -6.76
CA ARG A 83 14.33 13.56 -5.50
C ARG A 83 12.87 13.95 -5.29
N ALA A 84 12.51 15.18 -5.61
CA ALA A 84 11.13 15.65 -5.56
C ALA A 84 10.22 14.86 -6.51
N THR A 85 10.72 14.58 -7.72
CA THR A 85 9.97 13.79 -8.71
C THR A 85 9.83 12.34 -8.26
N ALA A 86 10.90 11.73 -7.74
CA ALA A 86 10.87 10.37 -7.21
C ALA A 86 9.86 10.21 -6.05
N TYR A 87 9.84 11.17 -5.12
CA TYR A 87 8.87 11.19 -4.03
C TYR A 87 7.43 11.37 -4.52
N TYR A 88 7.21 12.25 -5.51
CA TYR A 88 5.89 12.44 -6.11
C TYR A 88 5.40 11.17 -6.83
N MET A 89 6.25 10.50 -7.62
CA MET A 89 5.91 9.23 -8.25
C MET A 89 5.55 8.16 -7.22
N PHE A 90 6.28 8.12 -6.11
CA PHE A 90 5.96 7.23 -4.98
C PHE A 90 4.59 7.54 -4.40
N LEU A 91 4.26 8.80 -4.12
CA LEU A 91 2.94 9.17 -3.57
C LEU A 91 1.78 8.81 -4.50
N VAL A 92 1.89 9.09 -5.80
CA VAL A 92 0.81 8.83 -6.77
C VAL A 92 0.56 7.34 -6.99
N SER A 93 1.57 6.51 -6.77
CA SER A 93 1.44 5.06 -6.93
C SER A 93 0.63 4.37 -5.83
N LEU A 94 0.41 5.07 -4.71
CA LEU A 94 -0.28 4.51 -3.56
C LEU A 94 -1.77 4.53 -3.82
N THR A 95 -2.30 3.41 -4.29
CA THR A 95 -3.73 3.25 -4.48
C THR A 95 -4.42 3.06 -3.13
N TYR A 96 -5.31 3.98 -2.78
CA TYR A 96 -6.22 3.85 -1.63
C TYR A 96 -7.47 3.01 -1.94
N GLU A 97 -7.52 2.47 -3.15
CA GLU A 97 -8.49 1.49 -3.61
C GLU A 97 -7.73 0.19 -3.94
N GLY A 98 -7.86 -0.81 -3.08
CA GLY A 98 -7.22 -2.11 -3.22
C GLY A 98 -6.89 -2.74 -1.87
N PHE A 99 -6.11 -3.81 -1.92
CA PHE A 99 -5.64 -4.52 -0.73
C PHE A 99 -4.58 -3.70 0.01
N TYR A 100 -4.51 -3.86 1.32
CA TYR A 100 -3.47 -3.21 2.13
C TYR A 100 -2.06 -3.68 1.72
N SER A 101 -1.91 -4.94 1.32
CA SER A 101 -0.64 -5.48 0.81
C SER A 101 -0.11 -4.76 -0.44
N SER A 102 -1.02 -4.19 -1.24
CA SER A 102 -0.67 -3.44 -2.46
C SER A 102 0.23 -2.24 -2.15
N ILE A 103 -0.04 -1.53 -1.04
CA ILE A 103 0.74 -0.38 -0.56
C ILE A 103 2.21 -0.78 -0.39
N ILE A 104 2.44 -1.93 0.25
CA ILE A 104 3.79 -2.43 0.54
C ILE A 104 4.49 -2.87 -0.75
N ILE A 105 3.79 -3.63 -1.61
CA ILE A 105 4.36 -4.15 -2.86
C ILE A 105 4.73 -3.01 -3.82
N TYR A 106 3.82 -2.05 -4.04
CA TYR A 106 4.09 -0.92 -4.93
C TYR A 106 5.15 0.01 -4.35
N GLY A 107 5.11 0.25 -3.04
CA GLY A 107 6.12 1.04 -2.36
C GLY A 107 7.52 0.45 -2.53
N TRP A 108 7.67 -0.87 -2.32
CA TRP A 108 8.95 -1.56 -2.51
C TRP A 108 9.43 -1.52 -3.96
N ARG A 109 8.53 -1.73 -4.92
CA ARG A 109 8.84 -1.67 -6.36
C ARG A 109 9.39 -0.30 -6.76
N ILE A 110 8.78 0.77 -6.29
CA ILE A 110 9.21 2.14 -6.63
C ILE A 110 10.50 2.50 -5.92
N PHE A 111 10.64 2.12 -4.66
CA PHE A 111 11.90 2.28 -3.95
C PHE A 111 13.06 1.64 -4.73
N ALA A 112 12.88 0.39 -5.19
CA ALA A 112 13.88 -0.30 -6.01
C ALA A 112 14.16 0.42 -7.34
N LEU A 113 13.12 0.89 -8.05
CA LEU A 113 13.28 1.61 -9.32
C LEU A 113 14.03 2.94 -9.15
N VAL A 114 13.68 3.70 -8.12
CA VAL A 114 14.34 4.98 -7.79
C VAL A 114 15.80 4.73 -7.42
N PHE A 115 16.06 3.73 -6.57
CA PHE A 115 17.41 3.36 -6.18
C PHE A 115 18.28 2.97 -7.38
N ILE A 116 17.77 2.10 -8.26
CA ILE A 116 18.48 1.69 -9.49
C ILE A 116 18.74 2.90 -10.39
N SER A 117 17.76 3.79 -10.55
CA SER A 117 17.89 4.99 -11.38
C SER A 117 18.97 5.94 -10.85
N PHE A 118 19.04 6.14 -9.53
CA PHE A 118 20.09 6.95 -8.92
C PHE A 118 21.47 6.32 -9.08
N VAL A 119 21.61 5.02 -8.83
CA VAL A 119 22.89 4.31 -9.01
C VAL A 119 23.36 4.38 -10.46
N PHE A 120 22.44 4.22 -11.41
CA PHE A 120 22.76 4.29 -12.84
C PHE A 120 23.16 5.71 -13.26
N ALA A 121 22.48 6.74 -12.75
CA ALA A 121 22.84 8.14 -13.03
C ALA A 121 24.23 8.49 -12.49
N GLU A 122 24.56 8.07 -11.27
CA GLU A 122 25.90 8.25 -10.68
C GLU A 122 26.98 7.51 -11.48
N PHE A 123 26.70 6.28 -11.92
CA PHE A 123 27.62 5.51 -12.76
C PHE A 123 27.93 6.22 -14.09
N LEU A 124 26.91 6.77 -14.76
CA LEU A 124 27.07 7.54 -16.00
C LEU A 124 27.89 8.82 -15.79
N LEU A 125 27.67 9.53 -14.68
CA LEU A 125 28.43 10.73 -14.35
C LEU A 125 29.92 10.42 -14.11
N ILE A 126 30.22 9.33 -13.40
CA ILE A 126 31.59 8.88 -13.17
C ILE A 126 32.25 8.46 -14.49
N ALA A 127 31.54 7.72 -15.35
CA ALA A 127 32.05 7.29 -16.64
C ALA A 127 32.39 8.48 -17.56
N LYS A 128 31.52 9.50 -17.59
CA LYS A 128 31.75 10.73 -18.37
C LYS A 128 32.94 11.54 -17.87
N LYS A 129 33.22 11.53 -16.55
CA LYS A 129 34.33 12.29 -15.95
C LYS A 129 35.71 11.64 -16.19
N ARG A 130 35.75 10.39 -16.69
CA ARG A 130 36.98 9.65 -17.02
C ARG A 130 37.36 9.68 -18.51
N MET A 131 36.51 10.25 -19.37
CA MET A 131 36.81 10.60 -20.76
C MET A 131 37.25 12.06 -20.85
#